data_AF-A0A933AD49-F1
#
_entry.id   AF-A0A933AD49-F1
#
_cell.length_a   1.000
_cell.length_b   1.000
_cell.length_c   1.000
_cell.angle_alpha   90.00
_cell.angle_beta   90.00
_cell.angle_gamma   90.00
#
_symmetry.space_group_name_H-M   'P 1'
#
loop_
_entity.id
_entity.type
_entity.pdbx_description
1 polymer ?
#
loop_
_entity_poly.entity_id
_entity_poly.type
_entity_poly.pdbx_seq_one_letter_code
_entity_poly.pdbx_strand_id
1 'polypeptide(L)'
;MALFPNVLAKTSCPLMSQASIIDIRNRTSQALKRDTVTQEQTARAPHKIPKETERQSGQDDGKTSVGTQPAWHTEALPFAHPSEKEFTRILDFYGVQWVYEPRAFPLQWEGERVTEMFTPDFYLPDLDMYVELTTLKQSLVTEKNRKLRRLRELYPDTNIKLLYRRDYHRLLAKYGYGPLAQAEVRGIERVLFSPQQIQKRVSELGKQISKDYTDRQPILVGVLRGMLCFMADLIREISLPISIDLMSISHYTGGSRPGVRITKDLDTDIAGADVILIEDVVDTGMTLNYLLNYLSSKNPATLTVCTLLDKKIRRLIDVSIVYIGFEIPDEFVVGYGLDYMEKYRNLPFIGVLRPKENE
;
A
#
# COMPACT_ATOMS: atom_id res chain seq x y z
N MET A 1 26.33 54.71 -34.04
CA MET A 1 25.37 55.08 -32.98
C MET A 1 25.15 53.82 -32.14
N ALA A 2 25.92 53.54 -31.08
CA ALA A 2 25.91 54.17 -29.75
C ALA A 2 24.46 54.24 -29.20
N LEU A 3 24.05 53.61 -28.10
CA LEU A 3 24.66 53.59 -26.76
C LEU A 3 24.15 52.41 -25.89
N PHE A 4 25.02 51.91 -25.02
CA PHE A 4 24.72 51.19 -23.76
C PHE A 4 24.13 52.16 -22.69
N PRO A 5 23.56 51.66 -21.57
CA PRO A 5 24.39 51.48 -20.37
C PRO A 5 24.16 50.17 -19.57
N ASN A 6 25.27 49.69 -19.02
CA ASN A 6 25.42 48.74 -17.91
C ASN A 6 24.80 49.23 -16.60
N VAL A 7 24.37 48.29 -15.73
CA VAL A 7 24.82 48.23 -14.31
C VAL A 7 24.89 46.76 -13.84
N LEU A 8 26.05 46.42 -13.26
CA LEU A 8 26.45 45.17 -12.59
C LEU A 8 26.08 45.15 -11.10
N ALA A 9 25.77 43.97 -10.57
CA ALA A 9 26.15 43.50 -9.21
C ALA A 9 25.98 41.96 -9.17
N LYS A 10 27.02 41.14 -9.38
CA LYS A 10 27.99 40.60 -8.40
C LYS A 10 27.36 40.02 -7.12
N THR A 11 27.30 38.68 -7.04
CA THR A 11 27.82 37.91 -5.90
C THR A 11 28.18 36.50 -6.36
N SER A 12 29.49 36.23 -6.37
CA SER A 12 30.16 34.94 -6.47
C SER A 12 30.51 34.44 -5.06
N CYS A 13 30.35 33.14 -4.78
CA CYS A 13 31.06 32.44 -3.69
C CYS A 13 31.22 30.95 -4.08
N PRO A 14 32.29 30.25 -3.63
CA PRO A 14 33.15 29.48 -4.51
C PRO A 14 33.12 27.96 -4.25
N LEU A 15 33.65 27.21 -5.22
CA LEU A 15 34.13 25.84 -5.02
C LEU A 15 35.18 25.81 -3.91
N MET A 16 35.07 24.83 -3.01
CA MET A 16 36.19 24.36 -2.19
C MET A 16 36.33 22.84 -2.32
N SER A 17 37.59 22.43 -2.25
CA SER A 17 38.20 21.19 -2.69
C SER A 17 37.92 19.96 -1.83
N GLN A 18 38.10 18.80 -2.45
CA GLN A 18 38.33 17.52 -1.77
C GLN A 18 39.56 17.59 -0.85
N ALA A 19 39.35 17.34 0.44
CA ALA A 19 40.25 16.65 1.37
C ALA A 19 39.65 16.78 2.78
N SER A 20 39.21 15.67 3.37
CA SER A 20 39.22 15.35 4.82
C SER A 20 38.25 14.20 5.09
N ILE A 21 38.72 12.99 4.77
CA ILE A 21 38.23 11.72 5.31
C ILE A 21 38.89 11.58 6.70
N ILE A 22 38.13 11.08 7.68
CA ILE A 22 38.47 10.76 9.08
C ILE A 22 37.90 11.79 10.08
N ASP A 23 37.11 11.26 11.04
CA ASP A 23 36.81 11.81 12.36
C ASP A 23 35.38 12.25 12.70
N ILE A 24 34.37 11.40 12.45
CA ILE A 24 33.11 11.36 13.24
C ILE A 24 32.66 9.89 13.43
N ARG A 25 33.53 9.09 14.03
CA ARG A 25 33.21 7.75 14.58
C ARG A 25 33.96 7.58 15.90
N ASN A 26 33.64 8.39 16.92
CA ASN A 26 34.13 8.17 18.29
C ASN A 26 33.47 9.05 19.37
N ARG A 27 32.14 9.23 19.35
CA ARG A 27 31.42 9.89 20.46
C ARG A 27 30.01 9.35 20.68
N THR A 28 29.86 8.05 20.95
CA THR A 28 28.66 7.46 21.61
C THR A 28 28.94 6.05 22.15
N SER A 29 30.14 5.81 22.68
CA SER A 29 30.49 4.58 23.40
C SER A 29 31.31 4.92 24.64
N GLN A 30 30.70 5.69 25.54
CA GLN A 30 31.20 5.92 26.91
C GLN A 30 30.04 6.42 27.79
N ALA A 31 29.03 5.57 27.96
CA ALA A 31 28.03 5.68 29.03
C ALA A 31 27.39 4.31 29.28
N LEU A 32 28.22 3.27 29.38
CA LEU A 32 27.85 1.97 29.93
C LEU A 32 28.98 1.52 30.86
N LYS A 33 28.77 1.66 32.17
CA LYS A 33 29.23 0.79 33.27
C LYS A 33 29.16 1.57 34.60
N ARG A 34 28.71 0.86 35.65
CA ARG A 34 28.36 1.27 37.03
C ARG A 34 26.87 1.66 37.11
N ASP A 35 25.97 0.92 37.75
CA ASP A 35 26.09 0.22 39.04
C ASP A 35 25.40 -1.15 39.12
N THR A 36 25.98 -1.99 39.96
CA THR A 36 25.55 -3.33 40.40
C THR A 36 24.58 -3.28 41.58
N VAL A 37 23.53 -4.11 41.49
CA VAL A 37 22.98 -4.98 42.54
C VAL A 37 22.27 -4.32 43.73
N THR A 38 20.94 -4.50 43.78
CA THR A 38 20.27 -4.98 44.99
C THR A 38 19.17 -5.95 44.56
N GLN A 39 19.22 -7.16 45.14
CA GLN A 39 18.25 -8.24 44.97
C GLN A 39 16.96 -7.90 45.72
N GLU A 40 15.81 -8.19 45.13
CA GLU A 40 14.67 -8.64 45.92
C GLU A 40 13.79 -9.60 45.10
N GLN A 41 13.49 -10.71 45.73
CA GLN A 41 12.78 -11.87 45.22
C GLN A 41 11.27 -11.63 45.27
N THR A 42 10.56 -11.89 44.18
CA THR A 42 9.14 -12.31 44.24
C THR A 42 8.84 -13.31 43.13
N ALA A 43 8.05 -14.32 43.49
CA ALA A 43 7.99 -15.62 42.87
C ALA A 43 7.36 -15.65 41.47
N ARG A 44 7.95 -16.46 40.59
CA ARG A 44 7.33 -16.98 39.37
C ARG A 44 6.37 -18.11 39.75
N ALA A 45 5.12 -18.03 39.32
CA ALA A 45 4.22 -19.18 39.23
C ALA A 45 3.97 -19.55 37.75
N PRO A 46 3.87 -20.85 37.42
CA PRO A 46 3.93 -21.33 36.04
C PRO A 46 2.54 -21.33 35.40
N HIS A 47 2.44 -21.09 34.09
CA HIS A 47 1.21 -21.42 33.35
C HIS A 47 1.48 -22.33 32.16
N LYS A 48 1.12 -23.60 32.39
CA LYS A 48 0.81 -24.59 31.37
C LYS A 48 -0.44 -24.13 30.62
N ILE A 49 -0.40 -24.22 29.30
CA ILE A 49 -1.56 -24.13 28.41
C ILE A 49 -2.46 -25.34 28.70
N PRO A 50 -3.74 -25.19 29.06
CA PRO A 50 -4.67 -26.31 29.09
C PRO A 50 -5.08 -26.69 27.67
N LYS A 51 -4.93 -27.97 27.37
CA LYS A 51 -5.41 -28.63 26.15
C LYS A 51 -6.94 -28.51 26.04
N GLU A 52 -7.40 -28.30 24.81
CA GLU A 52 -8.79 -28.42 24.39
C GLU A 52 -9.39 -29.73 24.89
N THR A 53 -10.57 -29.66 25.51
CA THR A 53 -11.34 -30.84 25.88
C THR A 53 -12.31 -31.14 24.75
N GLU A 54 -12.00 -32.20 24.01
CA GLU A 54 -12.90 -32.86 23.07
C GLU A 54 -14.19 -33.28 23.80
N ARG A 55 -15.34 -32.95 23.22
CA ARG A 55 -16.58 -33.70 23.43
C ARG A 55 -17.00 -34.30 22.09
N GLN A 56 -16.73 -35.59 21.92
CA GLN A 56 -17.40 -36.44 20.95
C GLN A 56 -18.76 -36.86 21.52
N SER A 57 -19.83 -36.77 20.72
CA SER A 57 -20.52 -37.94 20.16
C SER A 57 -21.90 -37.57 19.59
N GLY A 58 -22.14 -37.92 18.33
CA GLY A 58 -23.46 -37.92 17.69
C GLY A 58 -23.33 -38.02 16.16
N GLN A 59 -23.37 -39.24 15.62
CA GLN A 59 -23.34 -39.59 14.19
C GLN A 59 -24.72 -39.47 13.50
N ASP A 60 -24.68 -39.55 12.16
CA ASP A 60 -25.72 -39.58 11.11
C ASP A 60 -26.31 -38.23 10.68
N ASP A 61 -26.43 -37.85 9.40
CA ASP A 61 -26.35 -38.59 8.13
C ASP A 61 -25.90 -37.66 6.99
N GLY A 62 -25.36 -38.24 5.92
CA GLY A 62 -24.74 -37.53 4.80
C GLY A 62 -25.64 -36.54 4.04
N LYS A 63 -25.07 -35.37 3.73
CA LYS A 63 -25.35 -34.58 2.54
C LYS A 63 -24.18 -33.63 2.25
N THR A 64 -23.62 -33.80 1.06
CA THR A 64 -22.79 -32.84 0.31
C THR A 64 -23.09 -31.38 0.67
N SER A 65 -22.06 -30.63 1.12
CA SER A 65 -22.10 -29.18 1.10
C SER A 65 -20.74 -28.59 0.74
N VAL A 66 -20.84 -27.66 -0.20
CA VAL A 66 -19.82 -26.82 -0.80
C VAL A 66 -19.01 -26.10 0.28
N GLY A 67 -17.69 -26.02 0.09
CA GLY A 67 -16.78 -25.29 0.97
C GLY A 67 -17.30 -23.89 1.26
N THR A 68 -17.64 -23.66 2.53
CA THR A 68 -18.18 -22.40 3.02
C THR A 68 -17.08 -21.34 2.96
N GLN A 69 -17.23 -20.35 2.08
CA GLN A 69 -16.46 -19.10 2.12
C GLN A 69 -16.72 -18.41 3.47
N PRO A 70 -15.72 -17.80 4.13
CA PRO A 70 -15.99 -16.99 5.32
C PRO A 70 -16.86 -15.80 4.93
N ALA A 71 -17.94 -15.56 5.67
CA ALA A 71 -18.90 -14.50 5.39
C ALA A 71 -18.27 -13.12 5.65
N TRP A 72 -17.92 -12.38 4.60
CA TRP A 72 -17.40 -11.01 4.66
C TRP A 72 -18.49 -9.96 4.43
N HIS A 73 -19.74 -10.25 4.79
CA HIS A 73 -20.85 -9.32 4.60
C HIS A 73 -21.27 -8.63 5.90
N THR A 74 -21.35 -7.30 5.81
CA THR A 74 -21.75 -6.30 6.83
C THR A 74 -23.22 -6.39 7.25
N GLU A 75 -23.86 -7.56 7.17
CA GLU A 75 -25.27 -7.69 7.55
C GLU A 75 -25.40 -8.01 9.05
N ALA A 76 -25.96 -7.01 9.74
CA ALA A 76 -26.50 -7.06 11.10
C ALA A 76 -25.52 -7.27 12.28
N LEU A 77 -24.29 -6.74 12.22
CA LEU A 77 -23.52 -6.56 13.45
C LEU A 77 -24.13 -5.42 14.29
N PRO A 78 -24.52 -5.68 15.56
CA PRO A 78 -25.07 -4.67 16.45
C PRO A 78 -23.94 -3.83 17.05
N PHE A 79 -23.37 -2.92 16.27
CA PHE A 79 -22.36 -1.97 16.77
C PHE A 79 -22.89 -1.21 17.99
N ALA A 80 -22.07 -1.12 19.03
CA ALA A 80 -22.42 -0.40 20.26
C ALA A 80 -22.51 1.12 20.01
N HIS A 81 -21.77 1.65 19.02
CA HIS A 81 -21.76 3.08 18.71
C HIS A 81 -21.68 3.40 17.20
N PRO A 82 -22.30 4.49 16.70
CA PRO A 82 -22.22 4.89 15.28
C PRO A 82 -20.79 5.11 14.75
N SER A 83 -19.85 5.48 15.61
CA SER A 83 -18.43 5.65 15.21
C SER A 83 -17.73 4.33 14.89
N GLU A 84 -18.16 3.22 15.47
CA GLU A 84 -17.63 1.89 15.14
C GLU A 84 -18.07 1.50 13.73
N LYS A 85 -19.35 1.71 13.41
CA LYS A 85 -19.88 1.52 12.05
C LYS A 85 -19.21 2.44 11.02
N GLU A 86 -18.91 3.68 11.39
CA GLU A 86 -18.16 4.60 10.51
C GLU A 86 -16.72 4.11 10.31
N PHE A 87 -16.08 3.60 11.36
CA PHE A 87 -14.74 3.02 11.30
C PHE A 87 -14.69 1.78 10.40
N THR A 88 -15.69 0.89 10.45
CA THR A 88 -15.73 -0.28 9.55
C THR A 88 -15.81 0.14 8.10
N ARG A 89 -16.66 1.11 7.74
CA ARG A 89 -16.75 1.62 6.36
C ARG A 89 -15.42 2.10 5.82
N ILE A 90 -14.57 2.63 6.68
CA ILE A 90 -13.25 3.13 6.31
C ILE A 90 -12.25 2.00 6.17
N LEU A 91 -12.27 1.04 7.10
CA LEU A 91 -11.46 -0.17 6.98
C LEU A 91 -11.84 -0.95 5.71
N ASP A 92 -13.14 -1.13 5.47
CA ASP A 92 -13.71 -1.71 4.26
C ASP A 92 -13.28 -0.92 3.03
N PHE A 93 -13.41 0.40 3.08
CA PHE A 93 -12.95 1.28 2.01
C PHE A 93 -11.46 1.09 1.73
N TYR A 94 -10.60 0.92 2.73
CA TYR A 94 -9.17 0.67 2.52
C TYR A 94 -8.81 -0.81 2.35
N GLY A 95 -9.78 -1.72 2.32
CA GLY A 95 -9.55 -3.17 2.25
C GLY A 95 -8.77 -3.73 3.44
N VAL A 96 -8.76 -3.03 4.57
CA VAL A 96 -8.08 -3.45 5.80
C VAL A 96 -8.92 -4.53 6.46
N GLN A 97 -8.34 -5.72 6.69
CA GLN A 97 -9.02 -6.79 7.40
C GLN A 97 -9.28 -6.40 8.86
N TRP A 98 -10.46 -6.72 9.37
CA TRP A 98 -10.85 -6.40 10.73
C TRP A 98 -11.78 -7.43 11.35
N VAL A 99 -11.71 -7.54 12.67
CA VAL A 99 -12.59 -8.34 13.53
C VAL A 99 -13.15 -7.41 14.59
N TYR A 100 -14.48 -7.38 14.75
CA TYR A 100 -15.15 -6.58 15.80
C TYR A 100 -15.23 -7.37 17.10
N GLU A 101 -14.92 -6.71 18.22
CA GLU A 101 -14.88 -7.31 19.57
C GLU A 101 -14.17 -8.68 19.62
N PRO A 102 -12.90 -8.75 19.17
CA PRO A 102 -12.18 -9.99 18.85
C PRO A 102 -11.99 -10.93 20.03
N ARG A 103 -11.77 -10.39 21.23
CA ARG A 103 -11.67 -11.11 22.50
C ARG A 103 -11.72 -10.15 23.69
N ALA A 104 -12.17 -10.65 24.83
CA ALA A 104 -12.11 -9.95 26.11
C ALA A 104 -10.83 -10.28 26.88
N PHE A 105 -10.26 -9.28 27.54
CA PHE A 105 -9.10 -9.39 28.43
C PHE A 105 -9.54 -9.17 29.87
N PRO A 106 -9.39 -10.18 30.75
CA PRO A 106 -9.57 -9.99 32.19
C PRO A 106 -8.58 -8.97 32.77
N LEU A 107 -9.06 -7.99 33.53
CA LEU A 107 -8.24 -6.94 34.13
C LEU A 107 -8.18 -6.99 35.67
N GLN A 108 -9.20 -7.56 36.30
CA GLN A 108 -9.29 -7.69 37.75
C GLN A 108 -9.98 -8.99 38.14
N TRP A 109 -9.55 -9.56 39.27
CA TRP A 109 -10.08 -10.77 39.86
C TRP A 109 -10.39 -10.55 41.34
N GLU A 110 -11.43 -11.19 41.84
CA GLU A 110 -11.70 -11.43 43.25
C GLU A 110 -11.67 -12.94 43.50
N GLY A 111 -10.58 -13.42 44.09
CA GLY A 111 -10.29 -14.86 44.13
C GLY A 111 -10.11 -15.41 42.71
N GLU A 112 -10.90 -16.42 42.35
CA GLU A 112 -10.90 -17.01 41.00
C GLU A 112 -11.87 -16.32 40.03
N ARG A 113 -12.71 -15.39 40.52
CA ARG A 113 -13.73 -14.75 39.69
C ARG A 113 -13.19 -13.49 39.04
N VAL A 114 -13.33 -13.37 37.72
CA VAL A 114 -13.06 -12.13 36.99
C VAL A 114 -14.13 -11.08 37.33
N THR A 115 -13.70 -9.91 37.81
CA THR A 115 -14.59 -8.80 38.19
C THR A 115 -14.55 -7.64 37.20
N GLU A 116 -13.49 -7.53 36.40
CA GLU A 116 -13.37 -6.52 35.36
C GLU A 116 -12.76 -7.11 34.09
N MET A 117 -13.34 -6.77 32.94
CA MET A 117 -12.83 -7.14 31.62
C MET A 117 -12.71 -5.91 30.72
N PHE A 118 -11.89 -6.04 29.70
CA PHE A 118 -11.76 -5.08 28.62
C PHE A 118 -11.79 -5.78 27.27
N THR A 119 -12.73 -5.42 26.43
CA THR A 119 -12.87 -5.92 25.06
C THR A 119 -12.50 -4.78 24.12
N PRO A 120 -11.41 -4.87 23.35
CA PRO A 120 -11.10 -3.87 22.35
C PRO A 120 -12.20 -3.84 21.29
N ASP A 121 -12.54 -2.65 20.78
CA ASP A 121 -13.58 -2.50 19.76
C ASP A 121 -13.24 -3.29 18.45
N PHE A 122 -11.96 -3.31 18.04
CA PHE A 122 -11.51 -4.01 16.83
C PHE A 122 -10.16 -4.72 16.98
N TYR A 123 -9.90 -5.71 16.13
CA TYR A 123 -8.57 -6.25 15.84
C TYR A 123 -8.32 -6.22 14.34
N LEU A 124 -7.13 -5.77 13.94
CA LEU A 124 -6.66 -5.68 12.55
C LEU A 124 -5.60 -6.78 12.34
N PRO A 125 -5.96 -7.95 11.77
CA PRO A 125 -5.07 -9.11 11.70
C PRO A 125 -3.77 -8.84 10.94
N ASP A 126 -3.86 -8.12 9.82
CA ASP A 126 -2.71 -7.79 8.98
C ASP A 126 -1.66 -6.93 9.69
N LEU A 127 -2.06 -6.25 10.77
CA LEU A 127 -1.21 -5.35 11.55
C LEU A 127 -0.90 -5.90 12.95
N ASP A 128 -1.42 -7.08 13.30
CA ASP A 128 -1.45 -7.64 14.66
C ASP A 128 -1.74 -6.54 15.70
N MET A 129 -2.89 -5.87 15.54
CA MET A 129 -3.19 -4.65 16.29
C MET A 129 -4.63 -4.65 16.79
N TYR A 130 -4.79 -4.49 18.09
CA TYR A 130 -6.07 -4.18 18.71
C TYR A 130 -6.31 -2.66 18.67
N VAL A 131 -7.54 -2.27 18.39
CA VAL A 131 -7.95 -0.88 18.26
C VAL A 131 -9.16 -0.64 19.16
N GLU A 132 -9.03 0.38 20.01
CA GLU A 132 -10.10 0.88 20.86
C GLU A 132 -10.48 2.28 20.38
N LEU A 133 -11.75 2.49 20.05
CA LEU A 133 -12.31 3.78 19.69
C LEU A 133 -12.82 4.51 20.94
N THR A 134 -12.45 5.79 21.10
CA THR A 134 -13.06 6.61 22.15
C THR A 134 -14.24 7.42 21.63
N THR A 135 -15.35 7.41 22.36
CA THR A 135 -16.41 8.41 22.17
C THR A 135 -15.98 9.75 22.81
N LEU A 136 -16.51 10.86 22.31
CA LEU A 136 -16.12 12.21 22.75
C LEU A 136 -16.61 12.60 24.16
N LYS A 137 -17.34 11.73 24.88
CA LYS A 137 -17.79 12.02 26.25
C LYS A 137 -16.65 11.82 27.25
N GLN A 138 -16.23 12.90 27.87
CA GLN A 138 -15.03 12.97 28.73
C GLN A 138 -15.04 12.00 29.92
N SER A 139 -16.22 11.64 30.45
CA SER A 139 -16.38 10.64 31.52
C SER A 139 -15.98 9.23 31.07
N LEU A 140 -16.40 8.81 29.86
CA LEU A 140 -16.11 7.49 29.30
C LEU A 140 -14.64 7.33 28.89
N VAL A 141 -13.99 8.43 28.52
CA VAL A 141 -12.56 8.46 28.18
C VAL A 141 -11.68 8.14 29.39
N THR A 142 -12.07 8.59 30.59
CA THR A 142 -11.28 8.39 31.80
C THR A 142 -11.25 6.92 32.20
N GLU A 143 -12.41 6.25 32.16
CA GLU A 143 -12.53 4.83 32.44
C GLU A 143 -11.81 3.96 31.40
N LYS A 144 -11.98 4.24 30.10
CA LYS A 144 -11.28 3.52 29.01
C LYS A 144 -9.75 3.63 29.16
N ASN A 145 -9.23 4.82 29.51
CA ASN A 145 -7.79 5.01 29.73
C ASN A 145 -7.27 4.21 30.94
N ARG A 146 -8.04 4.10 32.03
CA ARG A 146 -7.68 3.26 33.18
C ARG A 146 -7.57 1.80 32.77
N LYS A 147 -8.59 1.28 32.08
CA LYS A 147 -8.61 -0.12 31.61
C LYS A 147 -7.46 -0.42 30.65
N LEU A 148 -7.15 0.49 29.74
CA LEU A 148 -6.01 0.35 28.81
C LEU A 148 -4.65 0.34 29.50
N ARG A 149 -4.45 1.18 30.52
CA ARG A 149 -3.22 1.12 31.33
C ARG A 149 -3.09 -0.23 32.00
N ARG A 150 -4.19 -0.72 32.59
CA ARG A 150 -4.22 -2.03 33.26
C ARG A 150 -3.98 -3.18 32.29
N LEU A 151 -4.55 -3.13 31.10
CA LEU A 151 -4.31 -4.12 30.05
C LEU A 151 -2.83 -4.15 29.66
N ARG A 152 -2.19 -2.99 29.49
CA ARG A 152 -0.75 -2.92 29.15
C ARG A 152 0.15 -3.45 30.26
N GLU A 153 -0.26 -3.32 31.52
CA GLU A 153 0.47 -3.91 32.65
C GLU A 153 0.35 -5.44 32.69
N LEU A 154 -0.83 -5.98 32.40
CA LEU A 154 -1.11 -7.43 32.49
C LEU A 154 -0.73 -8.20 31.21
N TYR A 155 -0.81 -7.53 30.05
CA TYR A 155 -0.61 -8.10 28.72
C TYR A 155 0.35 -7.22 27.90
N PRO A 156 1.64 -7.15 28.26
CA PRO A 156 2.61 -6.23 27.65
C PRO A 156 2.84 -6.49 26.15
N ASP A 157 2.68 -7.74 25.71
CA ASP A 157 2.84 -8.13 24.30
C ASP A 157 1.62 -7.77 23.43
N THR A 158 0.53 -7.29 24.03
CA THR A 158 -0.67 -6.90 23.27
C THR A 158 -0.48 -5.52 22.66
N ASN A 159 -0.33 -5.47 21.33
CA ASN A 159 -0.28 -4.24 20.56
C ASN A 159 -1.67 -3.59 20.48
N ILE A 160 -1.99 -2.71 21.44
CA ILE A 160 -3.28 -2.00 21.48
C ILE A 160 -3.14 -0.48 21.37
N LYS A 161 -3.94 0.10 20.46
CA LYS A 161 -4.01 1.55 20.24
C LYS A 161 -5.39 2.11 20.57
N LEU A 162 -5.36 3.25 21.27
CA LEU A 162 -6.54 4.07 21.50
C LEU A 162 -6.65 5.12 20.40
N LEU A 163 -7.74 5.12 19.66
CA LEU A 163 -8.02 6.09 18.60
C LEU A 163 -9.05 7.11 19.07
N TYR A 164 -8.59 8.35 19.24
CA TYR A 164 -9.46 9.51 19.45
C TYR A 164 -10.00 10.02 18.11
N ARG A 165 -11.18 10.65 18.10
CA ARG A 165 -11.75 11.27 16.88
C ARG A 165 -10.84 12.32 16.21
N ARG A 166 -9.91 12.93 16.95
CA ARG A 166 -8.87 13.81 16.36
C ARG A 166 -7.70 13.03 15.76
N ASP A 167 -7.36 11.90 16.38
CA ASP A 167 -6.29 11.02 15.92
C ASP A 167 -6.74 10.17 14.75
N TYR A 168 -8.05 9.99 14.55
CA TYR A 168 -8.69 9.53 13.31
C TYR A 168 -8.21 10.31 12.08
N HIS A 169 -8.28 11.65 12.11
CA HIS A 169 -7.84 12.48 10.98
C HIS A 169 -6.31 12.45 10.78
N ARG A 170 -5.53 12.31 11.87
CA ARG A 170 -4.06 12.23 11.80
C ARG A 170 -3.55 10.85 11.42
N LEU A 171 -4.20 9.78 11.86
CA LEU A 171 -3.88 8.40 11.48
C LEU A 171 -4.07 8.26 9.98
N LEU A 172 -5.22 8.73 9.47
CA LEU A 172 -5.45 8.84 8.05
C LEU A 172 -4.30 9.64 7.41
N ALA A 173 -3.99 10.87 7.85
CA ALA A 173 -2.93 11.68 7.24
C ALA A 173 -1.53 11.01 7.25
N LYS A 174 -1.20 10.26 8.30
CA LYS A 174 0.09 9.59 8.48
C LYS A 174 0.30 8.39 7.55
N TYR A 175 -0.77 7.72 7.14
CA TYR A 175 -0.73 6.63 6.16
C TYR A 175 -1.05 7.09 4.72
N GLY A 176 -1.00 8.40 4.45
CA GLY A 176 -1.25 8.98 3.12
C GLY A 176 -2.69 9.41 2.86
N TYR A 177 -3.53 9.44 3.91
CA TYR A 177 -4.97 9.70 3.81
C TYR A 177 -5.35 11.04 4.48
N GLY A 178 -5.18 12.15 3.77
CA GLY A 178 -5.61 13.48 4.27
C GLY A 178 -4.63 14.56 3.87
N PRO A 179 -4.92 15.38 2.84
CA PRO A 179 -6.13 16.22 2.66
C PRO A 179 -7.30 15.59 1.88
N LEU A 180 -7.30 14.28 1.66
CA LEU A 180 -8.40 13.50 1.04
C LEU A 180 -9.62 13.22 1.94
N ALA A 181 -9.61 13.71 3.19
CA ALA A 181 -10.84 13.77 4.00
C ALA A 181 -11.68 15.02 3.65
N GLN A 182 -11.10 15.98 2.91
CA GLN A 182 -11.77 17.19 2.40
C GLN A 182 -11.75 17.29 0.87
N ALA A 183 -10.72 16.76 0.20
CA ALA A 183 -10.89 16.35 -1.18
C ALA A 183 -11.84 15.17 -1.11
N GLU A 184 -13.12 15.46 -1.26
CA GLU A 184 -14.11 14.43 -1.37
C GLU A 184 -13.56 13.36 -2.29
N VAL A 185 -13.51 12.14 -1.80
CA VAL A 185 -13.44 10.95 -2.64
C VAL A 185 -14.79 10.83 -3.38
N ARG A 186 -15.25 11.95 -3.95
CA ARG A 186 -16.46 12.12 -4.73
C ARG A 186 -16.19 11.34 -5.99
N GLY A 187 -16.91 10.24 -6.14
CA GLY A 187 -16.83 9.42 -7.32
C GLY A 187 -15.86 8.24 -7.23
N ILE A 188 -15.37 7.81 -6.07
CA ILE A 188 -14.87 6.42 -5.93
C ILE A 188 -16.01 5.56 -5.39
N GLU A 189 -16.36 4.52 -6.12
CA GLU A 189 -17.39 3.55 -5.70
C GLU A 189 -16.84 2.61 -4.64
N ARG A 190 -15.69 2.00 -4.91
CA ARG A 190 -15.01 1.05 -4.02
C ARG A 190 -13.51 0.97 -4.33
N VAL A 191 -12.73 0.48 -3.36
CA VAL A 191 -11.33 0.14 -3.59
C VAL A 191 -11.23 -1.24 -4.20
N LEU A 192 -10.49 -1.33 -5.30
CA LEU A 192 -10.22 -2.58 -6.01
C LEU A 192 -8.96 -3.25 -5.48
N PHE A 193 -7.90 -2.46 -5.24
CA PHE A 193 -6.66 -2.93 -4.61
C PHE A 193 -6.15 -1.94 -3.57
N SER A 194 -5.96 -2.43 -2.34
CA SER A 194 -5.36 -1.68 -1.24
C SER A 194 -3.85 -1.45 -1.46
N PRO A 195 -3.22 -0.47 -0.77
CA PRO A 195 -1.78 -0.26 -0.90
C PRO A 195 -0.96 -1.50 -0.55
N GLN A 196 -1.41 -2.30 0.43
CA GLN A 196 -0.75 -3.53 0.85
C GLN A 196 -0.82 -4.61 -0.22
N GLN A 197 -1.98 -4.76 -0.89
CA GLN A 197 -2.14 -5.69 -2.01
C GLN A 197 -1.22 -5.29 -3.17
N ILE A 198 -1.17 -3.99 -3.49
CA ILE A 198 -0.30 -3.44 -4.53
C ILE A 198 1.17 -3.70 -4.18
N GLN A 199 1.63 -3.32 -2.98
CA GLN A 199 3.01 -3.53 -2.54
C GLN A 199 3.42 -5.01 -2.60
N LYS A 200 2.55 -5.90 -2.09
CA LYS A 200 2.80 -7.34 -2.12
C LYS A 200 2.99 -7.82 -3.56
N ARG A 201 2.11 -7.42 -4.47
CA ARG A 201 2.19 -7.83 -5.88
C ARG A 201 3.43 -7.27 -6.57
N VAL A 202 3.76 -6.00 -6.32
CA VAL A 202 4.97 -5.37 -6.85
C VAL A 202 6.23 -6.11 -6.37
N SER A 203 6.29 -6.52 -5.10
CA SER A 203 7.42 -7.32 -4.58
C SER A 203 7.53 -8.68 -5.27
N GLU A 204 6.41 -9.35 -5.53
CA GLU A 204 6.40 -10.61 -6.28
C GLU A 204 6.92 -10.43 -7.72
N LEU A 205 6.48 -9.37 -8.41
CA LEU A 205 6.96 -9.03 -9.74
C LEU A 205 8.45 -8.70 -9.77
N GLY A 206 8.93 -7.88 -8.82
CA GLY A 206 10.35 -7.52 -8.72
C GLY A 206 11.24 -8.75 -8.53
N LYS A 207 10.82 -9.70 -7.69
CA LYS A 207 11.50 -11.00 -7.50
C LYS A 207 11.48 -11.86 -8.76
N GLN A 208 10.36 -11.89 -9.48
CA GLN A 208 10.23 -12.64 -10.72
C GLN A 208 11.18 -12.09 -11.80
N ILE A 209 11.17 -10.77 -12.03
CA ILE A 209 12.08 -10.09 -12.96
C ILE A 209 13.53 -10.34 -12.56
N SER A 210 13.85 -10.22 -11.27
CA SER A 210 15.21 -10.44 -10.77
C SER A 210 15.72 -11.86 -11.04
N LYS A 211 14.82 -12.85 -10.97
CA LYS A 211 15.16 -14.23 -11.28
C LYS A 211 15.36 -14.44 -12.79
N ASP A 212 14.44 -13.95 -13.60
CA ASP A 212 14.43 -14.19 -15.05
C ASP A 212 15.60 -13.50 -15.77
N TYR A 213 16.11 -12.41 -15.21
CA TYR A 213 17.23 -11.63 -15.75
C TYR A 213 18.53 -11.80 -14.94
N THR A 214 18.69 -12.91 -14.22
CA THR A 214 19.94 -13.22 -13.47
C THR A 214 21.18 -13.03 -14.37
N ASP A 215 22.19 -12.33 -13.87
CA ASP A 215 23.43 -11.97 -14.58
C ASP A 215 23.26 -11.11 -15.85
N ARG A 216 22.09 -10.48 -16.01
CA ARG A 216 21.78 -9.53 -17.09
C ARG A 216 21.48 -8.15 -16.53
N GLN A 217 21.44 -7.14 -17.40
CA GLN A 217 21.15 -5.75 -17.04
C GLN A 217 20.05 -5.19 -17.96
N PRO A 218 18.77 -5.47 -17.68
CA PRO A 218 17.68 -5.00 -18.51
C PRO A 218 17.49 -3.48 -18.39
N ILE A 219 16.98 -2.89 -19.48
CA ILE A 219 16.50 -1.51 -19.55
C ILE A 219 14.99 -1.54 -19.31
N LEU A 220 14.55 -0.92 -18.22
CA LEU A 220 13.14 -0.69 -17.98
C LEU A 220 12.71 0.56 -18.74
N VAL A 221 11.85 0.38 -19.73
CA VAL A 221 11.31 1.48 -20.54
C VAL A 221 9.91 1.78 -20.08
N GLY A 222 9.70 3.01 -19.65
CA GLY A 222 8.46 3.43 -19.03
C GLY A 222 7.59 4.34 -19.89
N VAL A 223 6.29 4.07 -19.99
CA VAL A 223 5.35 4.91 -20.76
C VAL A 223 4.63 5.90 -19.85
N LEU A 224 4.97 7.18 -19.97
CA LEU A 224 4.38 8.22 -19.14
C LEU A 224 2.89 8.46 -19.45
N ARG A 225 2.06 8.77 -18.45
CA ARG A 225 2.42 9.15 -17.06
C ARG A 225 1.96 8.17 -15.98
N GLY A 226 0.93 7.37 -16.24
CA GLY A 226 0.20 6.70 -15.18
C GLY A 226 0.98 5.60 -14.47
N MET A 227 1.99 5.02 -15.12
CA MET A 227 2.82 3.98 -14.50
C MET A 227 3.77 4.50 -13.42
N LEU A 228 3.92 5.82 -13.26
CA LEU A 228 5.03 6.43 -12.50
C LEU A 228 5.18 5.83 -11.09
N CYS A 229 4.06 5.69 -10.36
CA CYS A 229 4.03 5.09 -9.03
C CYS A 229 4.43 3.60 -9.09
N PHE A 230 3.84 2.86 -10.02
CA PHE A 230 4.15 1.44 -10.22
C PHE A 230 5.62 1.19 -10.52
N MET A 231 6.19 1.92 -11.49
CA MET A 231 7.59 1.78 -11.86
C MET A 231 8.50 2.14 -10.69
N ALA A 232 8.23 3.25 -10.00
CA ALA A 232 9.05 3.69 -8.86
C ALA A 232 9.07 2.68 -7.70
N ASP A 233 7.98 1.95 -7.49
CA ASP A 233 7.92 0.90 -6.46
C ASP A 233 8.56 -0.40 -6.98
N LEU A 234 8.33 -0.77 -8.24
CA LEU A 234 8.91 -1.97 -8.85
C LEU A 234 10.45 -1.94 -8.86
N ILE A 235 11.06 -0.81 -9.20
CA ILE A 235 12.54 -0.70 -9.24
C ILE A 235 13.19 -0.91 -7.87
N ARG A 236 12.48 -0.67 -6.76
CA ARG A 236 13.01 -0.92 -5.40
C ARG A 236 12.99 -2.40 -5.03
N GLU A 237 12.15 -3.18 -5.71
CA GLU A 237 11.99 -4.63 -5.47
C GLU A 237 12.85 -5.48 -6.41
N ILE A 238 13.45 -4.89 -7.44
CA ILE A 238 14.39 -5.58 -8.35
C ILE A 238 15.79 -5.59 -7.73
N SER A 239 16.39 -6.78 -7.59
CA SER A 239 17.66 -6.99 -6.88
C SER A 239 18.89 -7.07 -7.78
N LEU A 240 18.79 -6.66 -9.04
CA LEU A 240 19.86 -6.68 -10.03
C LEU A 240 20.08 -5.29 -10.65
N PRO A 241 21.25 -5.02 -11.27
CA PRO A 241 21.49 -3.77 -11.96
C PRO A 241 20.46 -3.55 -13.08
N ILE A 242 19.87 -2.37 -13.14
CA ILE A 242 18.93 -1.96 -14.17
C ILE A 242 19.29 -0.58 -14.71
N SER A 243 18.88 -0.32 -15.95
CA SER A 243 18.81 1.03 -16.51
C SER A 243 17.35 1.44 -16.68
N ILE A 244 17.06 2.74 -16.68
CA ILE A 244 15.70 3.28 -16.81
C ILE A 244 15.68 4.30 -17.92
N ASP A 245 14.68 4.21 -18.80
CA ASP A 245 14.34 5.25 -19.76
C ASP A 245 12.82 5.47 -19.79
N LEU A 246 12.38 6.65 -20.21
CA LEU A 246 10.99 7.05 -20.21
C LEU A 246 10.60 7.57 -21.59
N MET A 247 9.46 7.11 -22.11
CA MET A 247 8.85 7.63 -23.32
C MET A 247 7.47 8.23 -23.02
N SER A 248 6.98 9.06 -23.92
CA SER A 248 5.63 9.61 -23.83
C SER A 248 4.93 9.52 -25.17
N ILE A 249 3.63 9.23 -25.10
CA ILE A 249 2.74 9.16 -26.25
C ILE A 249 1.57 10.12 -26.09
N SER A 250 1.00 10.54 -27.21
CA SER A 250 -0.25 11.28 -27.28
C SER A 250 -1.23 10.55 -28.17
N HIS A 251 -2.49 10.49 -27.75
CA HIS A 251 -3.60 10.06 -28.58
C HIS A 251 -4.11 11.25 -29.40
N TYR A 252 -4.19 11.09 -30.72
CA TYR A 252 -4.70 12.13 -31.61
C TYR A 252 -6.09 11.74 -32.14
N THR A 253 -7.07 12.61 -31.93
CA THR A 253 -8.47 12.44 -32.37
C THR A 253 -8.83 13.29 -33.60
N GLY A 254 -7.87 14.04 -34.16
CA GLY A 254 -8.12 15.01 -35.24
C GLY A 254 -7.89 14.50 -36.67
N GLY A 255 -8.65 13.52 -37.15
CA GLY A 255 -8.59 13.07 -38.55
C GLY A 255 -9.27 11.72 -38.81
N SER A 256 -9.29 11.26 -40.07
CA SER A 256 -10.03 10.05 -40.52
C SER A 256 -9.60 8.72 -39.88
N ARG A 257 -8.55 8.69 -39.03
CA ARG A 257 -8.22 7.55 -38.15
C ARG A 257 -7.64 8.05 -36.82
N PRO A 258 -8.17 7.63 -35.66
CA PRO A 258 -7.51 7.84 -34.38
C PRO A 258 -6.15 7.10 -34.37
N GLY A 259 -5.12 7.72 -33.80
CA GLY A 259 -3.76 7.17 -33.80
C GLY A 259 -2.94 7.57 -32.58
N VAL A 260 -1.90 6.77 -32.28
CA VAL A 260 -0.91 7.03 -31.23
C VAL A 260 0.32 7.68 -31.88
N ARG A 261 0.84 8.74 -31.27
CA ARG A 261 2.10 9.39 -31.67
C ARG A 261 3.04 9.47 -30.47
N ILE A 262 4.31 9.16 -30.68
CA ILE A 262 5.37 9.38 -29.69
C ILE A 262 5.69 10.87 -29.61
N THR A 263 5.59 11.44 -28.42
CA THR A 263 5.87 12.86 -28.12
C THR A 263 7.24 13.04 -27.45
N LYS A 264 7.71 12.02 -26.73
CA LYS A 264 9.08 11.91 -26.23
C LYS A 264 9.60 10.50 -26.54
N ASP A 265 10.68 10.42 -27.29
CA ASP A 265 11.38 9.16 -27.58
C ASP A 265 12.37 8.79 -26.45
N LEU A 266 12.95 7.60 -26.55
CA LEU A 266 14.04 7.13 -25.70
C LEU A 266 15.29 7.99 -25.89
N ASP A 267 15.99 8.26 -24.78
CA ASP A 267 17.28 8.93 -24.79
C ASP A 267 18.43 7.91 -24.97
N THR A 268 18.19 6.65 -24.61
CA THR A 268 19.14 5.53 -24.64
C THR A 268 18.98 4.69 -25.90
N ASP A 269 20.09 4.23 -26.49
CA ASP A 269 20.06 3.20 -27.52
C ASP A 269 19.76 1.83 -26.89
N ILE A 270 18.74 1.17 -27.41
CA ILE A 270 18.27 -0.14 -26.92
C ILE A 270 18.68 -1.30 -27.83
N ALA A 271 19.46 -1.04 -28.89
CA ALA A 271 19.93 -2.08 -29.79
C ALA A 271 20.75 -3.15 -29.04
N GLY A 272 20.36 -4.42 -29.20
CA GLY A 272 20.99 -5.55 -28.52
C GLY A 272 20.77 -5.61 -27.00
N ALA A 273 19.98 -4.69 -26.43
CA ALA A 273 19.67 -4.69 -25.00
C ALA A 273 18.45 -5.55 -24.67
N ASP A 274 18.37 -6.02 -23.44
CA ASP A 274 17.14 -6.58 -22.88
C ASP A 274 16.22 -5.47 -22.43
N VAL A 275 15.01 -5.40 -22.98
CA VAL A 275 14.06 -4.33 -22.71
C VAL A 275 12.81 -4.87 -22.04
N ILE A 276 12.40 -4.24 -20.94
CA ILE A 276 11.13 -4.50 -20.28
C ILE A 276 10.29 -3.23 -20.35
N LEU A 277 9.22 -3.26 -21.15
CA LEU A 277 8.27 -2.16 -21.26
C LEU A 277 7.34 -2.16 -20.04
N ILE A 278 7.32 -1.07 -19.29
CA ILE A 278 6.50 -0.86 -18.09
C ILE A 278 5.28 -0.01 -18.45
N GLU A 279 4.09 -0.60 -18.29
CA GLU A 279 2.78 0.02 -18.53
C GLU A 279 1.93 0.03 -17.27
N ASP A 280 0.97 0.95 -17.23
CA ASP A 280 0.00 1.05 -16.13
C ASP A 280 -1.23 0.17 -16.37
N VAL A 281 -1.85 0.28 -17.55
CA VAL A 281 -3.05 -0.46 -17.91
C VAL A 281 -3.00 -0.90 -19.35
N VAL A 282 -3.17 -2.19 -19.59
CA VAL A 282 -3.40 -2.70 -20.94
C VAL A 282 -4.87 -3.02 -21.13
N ASP A 283 -5.51 -2.26 -22.03
CA ASP A 283 -6.94 -2.38 -22.35
C ASP A 283 -7.15 -3.13 -23.67
N THR A 284 -7.32 -2.40 -24.79
CA THR A 284 -7.54 -3.01 -26.11
C THR A 284 -6.30 -3.69 -26.70
N GLY A 285 -5.12 -3.38 -26.18
CA GLY A 285 -3.83 -3.82 -26.72
C GLY A 285 -3.32 -3.00 -27.92
N MET A 286 -4.09 -2.03 -28.43
CA MET A 286 -3.70 -1.24 -29.61
C MET A 286 -2.47 -0.37 -29.37
N THR A 287 -2.48 0.40 -28.28
CA THR A 287 -1.36 1.26 -27.90
C THR A 287 -0.11 0.44 -27.62
N LEU A 288 -0.26 -0.65 -26.86
CA LEU A 288 0.84 -1.55 -26.57
C LEU A 288 1.44 -2.16 -27.85
N ASN A 289 0.61 -2.66 -28.77
CA ASN A 289 1.08 -3.21 -30.04
C ASN A 289 1.83 -2.16 -30.88
N TYR A 290 1.35 -0.92 -30.92
CA TYR A 290 2.08 0.16 -31.59
C TYR A 290 3.47 0.39 -30.98
N LEU A 291 3.54 0.47 -29.65
CA LEU A 291 4.79 0.66 -28.92
C LEU A 291 5.77 -0.50 -29.11
N LEU A 292 5.27 -1.74 -29.06
CA LEU A 292 6.10 -2.92 -29.28
C LEU A 292 6.68 -2.97 -30.69
N ASN A 293 5.89 -2.64 -31.72
CA ASN A 293 6.40 -2.56 -33.10
C ASN A 293 7.46 -1.45 -33.23
N TYR A 294 7.22 -0.30 -32.59
CA TYR A 294 8.17 0.80 -32.58
C TYR A 294 9.50 0.42 -31.90
N LEU A 295 9.44 -0.14 -30.69
CA LEU A 295 10.64 -0.54 -29.94
C LEU A 295 11.37 -1.71 -30.60
N SER A 296 10.64 -2.66 -31.19
CA SER A 296 11.23 -3.77 -31.95
C SER A 296 12.05 -3.28 -33.13
N SER A 297 11.63 -2.19 -33.79
CA SER A 297 12.39 -1.61 -34.91
C SER A 297 13.77 -1.05 -34.52
N LYS A 298 14.01 -0.82 -33.22
CA LYS A 298 15.31 -0.42 -32.66
C LYS A 298 16.20 -1.63 -32.32
N ASN A 299 15.78 -2.85 -32.68
CA ASN A 299 16.54 -4.10 -32.57
C ASN A 299 17.04 -4.48 -31.16
N PRO A 300 16.19 -4.47 -30.12
CA PRO A 300 16.57 -5.02 -28.81
C PRO A 300 16.84 -6.53 -28.88
N ALA A 301 17.67 -7.06 -27.98
CA ALA A 301 17.90 -8.50 -27.86
C ALA A 301 16.66 -9.24 -27.36
N THR A 302 15.94 -8.65 -26.39
CA THR A 302 14.63 -9.11 -25.95
C THR A 302 13.72 -7.91 -25.70
N LEU A 303 12.42 -8.09 -25.91
CA LEU A 303 11.40 -7.09 -25.61
C LEU A 303 10.23 -7.78 -24.90
N THR A 304 10.08 -7.52 -23.61
CA THR A 304 9.00 -8.07 -22.78
C THR A 304 8.14 -6.95 -22.20
N VAL A 305 6.93 -7.30 -21.72
CA VAL A 305 5.99 -6.34 -21.15
C VAL A 305 5.70 -6.69 -19.70
N CYS A 306 5.75 -5.65 -18.86
CA CYS A 306 5.24 -5.65 -17.50
C CYS A 306 4.14 -4.59 -17.36
N THR A 307 2.92 -5.00 -17.03
CA THR A 307 1.81 -4.08 -16.78
C THR A 307 1.33 -4.20 -15.34
N LEU A 308 0.91 -3.08 -14.74
CA LEU A 308 0.22 -3.10 -13.46
C LEU A 308 -1.17 -3.75 -13.61
N LEU A 309 -1.97 -3.34 -14.60
CA LEU A 309 -3.33 -3.82 -14.82
C LEU A 309 -3.51 -4.41 -16.23
N ASP A 310 -4.23 -5.53 -16.33
CA ASP A 310 -4.62 -6.15 -17.60
C ASP A 310 -6.14 -6.36 -17.67
N LYS A 311 -6.79 -5.70 -18.64
CA LYS A 311 -8.23 -5.82 -18.93
C LYS A 311 -8.46 -6.80 -20.08
N LYS A 312 -8.17 -8.09 -19.85
CA LYS A 312 -8.27 -9.14 -20.89
C LYS A 312 -9.61 -9.18 -21.63
N ILE A 313 -10.71 -8.83 -20.96
CA ILE A 313 -12.07 -8.85 -21.55
C ILE A 313 -12.20 -7.89 -22.75
N ARG A 314 -11.36 -6.84 -22.82
CA ARG A 314 -11.41 -5.83 -23.89
C ARG A 314 -10.33 -6.00 -24.96
N ARG A 315 -9.58 -7.09 -24.89
CA ARG A 315 -8.46 -7.39 -25.79
C ARG A 315 -8.95 -7.48 -27.24
N LEU A 316 -8.48 -6.55 -28.08
CA LEU A 316 -8.72 -6.58 -29.53
C LEU A 316 -7.48 -7.10 -30.29
N ILE A 317 -6.30 -6.84 -29.74
CA ILE A 317 -5.03 -7.32 -30.27
C ILE A 317 -4.36 -8.14 -29.18
N ASP A 318 -4.17 -9.44 -29.43
CA ASP A 318 -3.43 -10.29 -28.52
C ASP A 318 -1.95 -9.90 -28.53
N VAL A 319 -1.45 -9.57 -27.35
CA VAL A 319 -0.07 -9.13 -27.15
C VAL A 319 0.47 -9.92 -25.97
N SER A 320 1.65 -10.51 -26.13
CA SER A 320 2.28 -11.27 -25.06
C SER A 320 2.69 -10.35 -23.92
N ILE A 321 2.11 -10.57 -22.74
CA ILE A 321 2.46 -9.88 -21.49
C ILE A 321 3.05 -10.91 -20.54
N VAL A 322 4.30 -10.71 -20.16
CA VAL A 322 5.06 -11.67 -19.34
C VAL A 322 4.79 -11.44 -17.86
N TYR A 323 4.71 -10.17 -17.45
CA TYR A 323 4.55 -9.77 -16.06
C TYR A 323 3.25 -8.98 -15.89
N ILE A 324 2.26 -9.58 -15.24
CA ILE A 324 0.95 -8.96 -15.00
C ILE A 324 0.81 -8.69 -13.51
N GLY A 325 0.60 -7.43 -13.10
CA GLY A 325 0.26 -7.09 -11.73
C GLY A 325 -1.09 -7.69 -11.35
N PHE A 326 -2.16 -7.21 -11.96
CA PHE A 326 -3.51 -7.66 -11.68
C PHE A 326 -4.32 -7.79 -12.97
N GLU A 327 -5.05 -8.90 -13.10
CA GLU A 327 -6.12 -9.01 -14.08
C GLU A 327 -7.39 -8.39 -13.49
N ILE A 328 -8.04 -7.49 -14.24
CA ILE A 328 -9.22 -6.75 -13.76
C ILE A 328 -10.39 -6.85 -14.73
N PRO A 329 -11.65 -6.77 -14.22
CA PRO A 329 -12.82 -6.62 -15.06
C PRO A 329 -12.84 -5.28 -15.82
N ASP A 330 -13.84 -5.09 -16.68
CA ASP A 330 -14.03 -3.82 -17.39
C ASP A 330 -14.59 -2.73 -16.45
N GLU A 331 -13.69 -2.16 -15.65
CA GLU A 331 -14.01 -1.10 -14.71
C GLU A 331 -13.12 0.11 -14.93
N PHE A 332 -13.69 1.31 -14.78
CA PHE A 332 -12.91 2.51 -14.84
C PHE A 332 -12.18 2.70 -13.50
N VAL A 333 -10.85 2.62 -13.52
CA VAL A 333 -10.01 2.61 -12.32
C VAL A 333 -9.12 3.84 -12.25
N VAL A 334 -8.88 4.33 -11.03
CA VAL A 334 -8.03 5.49 -10.74
C VAL A 334 -7.20 5.25 -9.48
N GLY A 335 -6.17 6.08 -9.28
CA GLY A 335 -5.26 5.95 -8.15
C GLY A 335 -4.00 5.16 -8.45
N TYR A 336 -3.02 5.27 -7.57
CA TYR A 336 -1.69 4.68 -7.73
C TYR A 336 -1.04 5.05 -9.09
N GLY A 337 -1.09 6.35 -9.41
CA GLY A 337 -0.60 6.90 -10.68
C GLY A 337 -1.66 7.00 -11.79
N LEU A 338 -2.71 6.16 -11.74
CA LEU A 338 -3.83 6.19 -12.68
C LEU A 338 -4.71 7.42 -12.47
N ASP A 339 -5.29 7.97 -13.55
CA ASP A 339 -6.07 9.20 -13.48
C ASP A 339 -7.43 9.15 -14.15
N TYR A 340 -8.23 10.16 -13.79
CA TYR A 340 -9.35 10.64 -14.59
C TYR A 340 -9.23 12.16 -14.70
N MET A 341 -9.05 12.67 -15.93
CA MET A 341 -8.87 14.10 -16.19
C MET A 341 -7.75 14.72 -15.33
N GLU A 342 -6.60 14.04 -15.24
CA GLU A 342 -5.43 14.43 -14.43
C GLU A 342 -5.66 14.47 -12.91
N LYS A 343 -6.79 13.93 -12.42
CA LYS A 343 -7.10 13.80 -10.99
C LYS A 343 -6.85 12.38 -10.51
N TYR A 344 -6.85 12.20 -9.18
CA TYR A 344 -6.79 10.90 -8.48
C TYR A 344 -5.46 10.15 -8.51
N ARG A 345 -4.45 10.56 -9.31
CA ARG A 345 -3.12 9.90 -9.36
C ARG A 345 -2.48 9.68 -7.99
N ASN A 346 -2.72 10.59 -7.05
CA ASN A 346 -2.14 10.61 -5.72
C ASN A 346 -2.85 9.69 -4.70
N LEU A 347 -3.94 9.03 -5.07
CA LEU A 347 -4.55 8.03 -4.19
C LEU A 347 -3.57 6.85 -4.01
N PRO A 348 -3.33 6.35 -2.79
CA PRO A 348 -2.34 5.29 -2.56
C PRO A 348 -2.89 3.88 -2.85
N PHE A 349 -4.13 3.78 -3.32
CA PHE A 349 -4.83 2.56 -3.69
C PHE A 349 -5.36 2.69 -5.12
N ILE A 350 -5.79 1.56 -5.70
CA ILE A 350 -6.52 1.54 -6.97
C ILE A 350 -8.00 1.37 -6.66
N GLY A 351 -8.82 2.33 -7.10
CA GLY A 351 -10.27 2.35 -6.86
C GLY A 351 -11.08 2.44 -8.14
N VAL A 352 -12.30 1.92 -8.09
CA VAL A 352 -13.28 2.03 -9.18
C VAL A 352 -13.95 3.39 -9.10
N LEU A 353 -13.92 4.15 -10.19
CA LEU A 353 -14.59 5.44 -10.29
C LEU A 353 -16.10 5.20 -10.47
N ARG A 354 -16.92 5.75 -9.57
CA ARG A 354 -18.37 5.80 -9.70
C ARG A 354 -18.74 6.54 -10.99
N PRO A 355 -19.62 5.97 -11.83
CA PRO A 355 -20.20 6.69 -12.95
C PRO A 355 -20.87 7.97 -12.43
N LYS A 356 -20.64 9.12 -13.07
CA LYS A 356 -21.52 10.28 -12.82
C LYS A 356 -22.92 9.89 -13.31
N GLU A 357 -23.88 9.72 -12.41
CA GLU A 357 -25.27 9.90 -12.79
C GLU A 357 -25.40 11.35 -13.28
N ASN A 358 -25.96 11.54 -14.48
CA ASN A 358 -26.08 12.84 -15.13
C ASN A 358 -26.66 13.88 -14.17
N GLU A 359 -25.85 14.88 -13.76
CA GLU A 359 -26.33 16.12 -13.13
C GLU A 359 -27.10 16.97 -14.16
#